data_AF-A0A1D2MUI1-F1
#
_entry.id   AF-A0A1D2MUI1-F1
#
_cell.length_a   1.000
_cell.length_b   1.000
_cell.length_c   1.000
_cell.angle_alpha   90.00
_cell.angle_beta   90.00
_cell.angle_gamma   90.00
#
_symmetry.space_group_name_H-M   'P 1'
#
loop_
_entity.id
_entity.type
_entity.pdbx_description
1 polymer ?
#
loop_
_entity_poly.entity_id
_entity_poly.type
_entity_poly.pdbx_seq_one_letter_code
_entity_poly.pdbx_strand_id
1 'polypeptide(L)'
;MSCLTGVYVFIALVELVSGLVASVWTAFYNDKEVDEWAYGIFAFYLAFAHFLLYASGRQTFCRGHFNSDHSTALNVICWMSSVITIFLFTGLYYYNKKVLGHKTQNKLMIYPFIAYIVAIALFFVVNVAVSMEKDIRTQKTYRSLVNPAPGSIDASLARMVEHVRRNPP
;
A
#
# COMPACT_ATOMS: atom_id res chain seq x y z
N MET A 1 4.69 0.14 -17.37
CA MET A 1 4.33 -0.05 -15.95
C MET A 1 5.47 0.50 -15.11
N SER A 2 5.25 1.51 -14.28
CA SER A 2 6.30 2.09 -13.44
C SER A 2 6.77 1.04 -12.41
N CYS A 3 8.08 0.97 -12.12
CA CYS A 3 8.64 0.02 -11.13
C CYS A 3 7.87 0.04 -9.80
N LEU A 4 7.53 1.25 -9.32
CA LEU A 4 6.75 1.48 -8.12
C LEU A 4 5.34 0.83 -8.13
N THR A 5 4.66 0.88 -9.27
CA THR A 5 3.35 0.23 -9.46
C THR A 5 3.46 -1.28 -9.29
N GLY A 6 4.49 -1.91 -9.87
CA GLY A 6 4.74 -3.33 -9.72
C GLY A 6 4.97 -3.72 -8.26
N VAL A 7 5.71 -2.89 -7.52
CA VAL A 7 5.98 -3.11 -6.09
C VAL A 7 4.69 -3.06 -5.26
N TYR A 8 3.83 -2.06 -5.44
CA TYR A 8 2.55 -1.99 -4.71
C TYR A 8 1.64 -3.20 -5.01
N VAL A 9 1.52 -3.58 -6.28
CA VAL A 9 0.72 -4.76 -6.67
C VAL A 9 1.28 -6.03 -6.02
N PHE A 10 2.60 -6.19 -6.02
CA PHE A 10 3.26 -7.33 -5.38
C PHE A 10 3.00 -7.37 -3.86
N ILE A 11 3.13 -6.24 -3.17
CA ILE A 11 2.86 -6.14 -1.73
C ILE A 11 1.40 -6.55 -1.44
N ALA A 12 0.44 -5.96 -2.14
CA ALA A 12 -0.97 -6.28 -1.96
C ALA A 12 -1.26 -7.77 -2.22
N LEU A 13 -0.61 -8.37 -3.23
CA LEU A 13 -0.73 -9.80 -3.51
C LEU A 13 -0.22 -10.66 -2.34
N VAL A 14 0.95 -10.35 -1.79
CA VAL A 14 1.52 -11.09 -0.65
C VAL A 14 0.61 -10.99 0.59
N GLU A 15 0.08 -9.80 0.88
CA GLU A 15 -0.88 -9.60 1.97
C GLU A 15 -2.18 -10.36 1.77
N LEU A 16 -2.74 -10.35 0.55
CA LEU A 16 -3.96 -11.06 0.25
C LEU A 16 -3.77 -12.58 0.32
N VAL A 17 -2.71 -13.09 -0.31
CA VAL A 17 -2.39 -14.53 -0.32
C VAL A 17 -2.10 -15.04 1.09
N SER A 18 -1.37 -14.27 1.92
CA SER A 18 -1.08 -14.69 3.30
C SER A 18 -2.35 -14.84 4.14
N GLY A 19 -3.27 -13.87 4.09
CA GLY A 19 -4.56 -14.01 4.76
C GLY A 19 -5.42 -15.14 4.16
N LEU A 20 -5.36 -15.35 2.84
CA LEU A 20 -6.11 -16.42 2.19
C LEU A 20 -5.62 -17.79 2.68
N VAL A 21 -4.31 -18.01 2.71
CA VAL A 21 -3.71 -19.23 3.25
C VAL A 21 -4.11 -19.45 4.71
N ALA A 22 -4.09 -18.40 5.54
CA ALA A 22 -4.48 -18.48 6.94
C ALA A 22 -5.98 -18.85 7.12
N SER A 23 -6.85 -18.26 6.31
CA SER A 23 -8.29 -18.55 6.35
C SER A 23 -8.64 -19.93 5.78
N VAL A 24 -8.00 -20.37 4.68
CA VAL A 24 -8.12 -21.73 4.13
C VAL A 24 -7.69 -22.77 5.15
N TRP A 25 -6.54 -22.55 5.80
CA TRP A 25 -6.07 -23.45 6.84
C TRP A 25 -7.09 -23.56 7.99
N THR A 26 -7.64 -22.43 8.44
CA THR A 26 -8.61 -22.41 9.53
C THR A 26 -9.96 -23.02 9.14
N ALA A 27 -10.39 -22.92 7.88
CA ALA A 27 -11.67 -23.46 7.42
C ALA A 27 -11.62 -24.96 7.08
N PHE A 28 -10.54 -25.42 6.44
CA PHE A 28 -10.48 -26.77 5.88
C PHE A 28 -9.56 -27.74 6.63
N TYR A 29 -8.53 -27.24 7.31
CA TYR A 29 -7.50 -28.05 7.97
C TYR A 29 -7.53 -27.91 9.49
N ASN A 30 -8.69 -27.53 10.03
CA ASN A 30 -8.90 -27.48 11.46
C ASN A 30 -9.31 -28.87 11.97
N ASP A 31 -8.71 -29.31 13.08
CA ASP A 31 -8.93 -30.66 13.65
C ASP A 31 -10.32 -30.83 14.29
N LYS A 32 -11.15 -29.79 14.29
CA LYS A 32 -12.53 -29.83 14.80
C LYS A 32 -13.53 -29.96 13.66
N GLU A 33 -14.67 -30.59 13.95
CA GLU A 33 -15.80 -30.69 13.02
C GLU A 33 -16.18 -29.32 12.45
N VAL A 34 -16.56 -29.34 11.18
CA VAL A 34 -16.91 -28.22 10.30
C VAL A 34 -17.66 -27.12 11.06
N ASP A 35 -16.99 -25.99 11.31
CA ASP A 35 -17.59 -24.84 11.97
C ASP A 35 -17.95 -23.79 10.91
N GLU A 36 -19.25 -23.55 10.77
CA GLU A 36 -19.85 -22.61 9.81
C GLU A 36 -19.19 -21.22 9.87
N TRP A 37 -18.74 -20.79 11.05
CA TRP A 37 -18.08 -19.49 11.22
C TRP A 37 -16.74 -19.41 10.51
N ALA A 38 -15.95 -20.49 10.47
CA ALA A 38 -14.67 -20.49 9.76
C ALA A 38 -14.87 -20.36 8.25
N TYR A 39 -15.90 -21.01 7.70
CA TYR A 39 -16.30 -20.85 6.30
C TYR A 39 -16.82 -19.44 6.00
N GLY A 40 -17.57 -18.83 6.93
CA GLY A 40 -18.01 -17.44 6.81
C GLY A 40 -16.83 -16.47 6.72
N ILE A 41 -15.82 -16.61 7.59
CA ILE A 41 -14.60 -15.80 7.57
C ILE A 41 -13.85 -15.99 6.25
N PHE A 42 -13.69 -17.25 5.80
CA PHE A 42 -13.03 -17.57 4.54
C PHE A 42 -13.76 -16.96 3.33
N ALA A 43 -15.08 -17.15 3.23
CA ALA A 43 -15.88 -16.63 2.12
C ALA A 43 -15.87 -15.10 2.06
N PHE A 44 -15.99 -14.43 3.22
CA PHE A 44 -15.87 -12.99 3.33
C PHE A 44 -14.51 -12.51 2.82
N TYR A 45 -13.42 -13.11 3.32
CA TYR A 45 -12.08 -12.71 2.91
C TYR A 45 -11.81 -12.98 1.42
N LEU A 46 -12.30 -14.09 0.88
CA LEU A 46 -12.19 -14.42 -0.54
C LEU A 46 -12.90 -13.38 -1.41
N ALA A 47 -14.11 -12.95 -1.03
CA ALA A 47 -14.84 -11.90 -1.74
C ALA A 47 -14.08 -10.56 -1.75
N PHE A 48 -13.48 -10.19 -0.61
CA PHE A 48 -12.65 -9.00 -0.50
C PHE A 48 -11.37 -9.09 -1.33
N ALA A 49 -10.65 -10.21 -1.25
CA ALA A 49 -9.45 -10.45 -2.05
C ALA A 49 -9.77 -10.36 -3.55
N HIS A 50 -10.87 -10.98 -3.99
CA HIS A 50 -11.33 -10.90 -5.37
C HIS A 50 -11.65 -9.45 -5.78
N PHE A 51 -12.37 -8.69 -4.95
CA PHE A 51 -12.68 -7.29 -5.21
C PHE A 51 -11.42 -6.43 -5.34
N LEU A 52 -10.44 -6.58 -4.45
CA LEU A 52 -9.19 -5.81 -4.47
C LEU A 52 -8.31 -6.20 -5.66
N LEU A 53 -8.25 -7.48 -6.03
CA LEU A 53 -7.55 -7.94 -7.23
C LEU A 53 -8.19 -7.39 -8.50
N TYR A 54 -9.53 -7.41 -8.57
CA TYR A 54 -10.26 -6.80 -9.68
C TYR A 54 -10.01 -5.30 -9.77
N ALA A 55 -10.06 -4.58 -8.64
CA ALA A 55 -9.79 -3.14 -8.60
C ALA A 55 -8.35 -2.83 -9.01
N SER A 56 -7.36 -3.58 -8.49
CA SER A 56 -5.94 -3.45 -8.83
C SER A 56 -5.66 -3.74 -10.31
N GLY A 57 -6.25 -4.81 -10.84
CA GLY A 57 -6.17 -5.17 -12.24
C GLY A 57 -6.79 -4.09 -13.13
N ARG A 58 -7.97 -3.58 -12.78
CA ARG A 58 -8.62 -2.49 -13.52
C ARG A 58 -7.77 -1.21 -13.53
N GLN A 59 -7.14 -0.86 -12.42
CA GLN A 59 -6.22 0.30 -12.39
C GLN A 59 -5.01 0.07 -13.29
N THR A 60 -4.43 -1.14 -13.25
CA THR A 60 -3.22 -1.49 -14.00
C THR A 60 -3.46 -1.63 -15.51
N PHE A 61 -4.58 -2.23 -15.94
CA PHE A 61 -4.85 -2.59 -17.33
C PHE A 61 -5.73 -1.58 -18.09
N CYS A 62 -6.70 -0.93 -17.44
CA CYS A 62 -7.71 -0.15 -18.17
C CYS A 62 -7.39 1.35 -18.31
N ARG A 63 -6.30 1.85 -17.74
CA ARG A 63 -6.06 3.31 -17.62
C ARG A 63 -4.72 3.77 -18.21
N GLY A 64 -4.49 3.41 -19.47
CA GLY A 64 -3.31 3.84 -20.25
C GLY A 64 -3.23 5.33 -20.62
N HIS A 65 -4.03 6.23 -20.03
CA HIS A 65 -4.15 7.62 -20.51
C HIS A 65 -4.14 8.74 -19.46
N PHE A 66 -4.13 8.45 -18.15
CA PHE A 66 -4.14 9.47 -17.09
C PHE A 66 -2.97 9.24 -16.11
N ASN A 67 -1.92 10.05 -16.25
CA ASN A 67 -0.57 9.75 -15.74
C ASN A 67 -0.23 10.27 -14.33
N SER A 68 -1.14 10.96 -13.60
CA SER A 68 -0.79 11.55 -12.28
C SER A 68 -1.29 10.76 -11.07
N ASP A 69 -2.43 10.08 -11.15
CA ASP A 69 -3.14 9.59 -9.94
C ASP A 69 -2.96 8.09 -9.65
N HIS A 70 -2.21 7.37 -10.50
CA HIS A 70 -2.10 5.92 -10.43
C HIS A 70 -1.41 5.42 -9.15
N SER A 71 -0.36 6.12 -8.72
CA SER A 71 0.36 5.77 -7.49
C SER A 71 -0.49 5.95 -6.24
N THR A 72 -1.40 6.94 -6.24
CA THR A 72 -2.26 7.21 -5.09
C THR A 72 -3.34 6.14 -4.96
N ALA A 73 -3.98 5.76 -6.06
CA ALA A 73 -5.01 4.71 -6.05
C ALA A 73 -4.45 3.35 -5.62
N LEU A 74 -3.27 2.96 -6.11
CA LEU A 74 -2.62 1.72 -5.69
C LEU A 74 -2.16 1.76 -4.23
N ASN A 75 -1.67 2.90 -3.75
CA ASN A 75 -1.33 3.07 -2.34
C ASN A 75 -2.56 2.88 -1.44
N VAL A 76 -3.72 3.39 -1.83
CA VAL A 76 -4.99 3.18 -1.12
C VAL A 76 -5.38 1.70 -1.14
N ILE A 77 -5.25 1.01 -2.28
CA ILE A 77 -5.54 -0.43 -2.38
C ILE A 77 -4.64 -1.23 -1.43
N CYS A 78 -3.34 -0.94 -1.38
CA CYS A 78 -2.42 -1.57 -0.43
C CYS A 78 -2.79 -1.27 1.02
N TRP A 79 -3.14 -0.02 1.35
CA TRP A 79 -3.60 0.33 2.69
C TRP A 79 -4.83 -0.47 3.11
N MET A 80 -5.80 -0.62 2.19
CA MET A 80 -7.01 -1.40 2.44
C MET A 80 -6.70 -2.89 2.57
N SER A 81 -5.77 -3.45 1.78
CA SER A 81 -5.35 -4.84 1.95
C SER A 81 -4.69 -5.05 3.31
N SER A 82 -3.78 -4.18 3.75
CA SER A 82 -3.13 -4.30 5.05
C SER A 82 -4.16 -4.28 6.20
N VAL A 83 -5.12 -3.34 6.16
CA VAL A 83 -6.16 -3.23 7.19
C VAL A 83 -7.06 -4.45 7.20
N ILE A 84 -7.52 -4.95 6.05
CA ILE A 84 -8.41 -6.13 6.03
C ILE A 84 -7.65 -7.37 6.51
N THR A 85 -6.40 -7.54 6.09
CA THR A 85 -5.57 -8.68 6.50
C THR A 85 -5.25 -8.66 8.00
N ILE A 86 -5.04 -7.48 8.62
CA ILE A 86 -4.84 -7.41 10.08
C ILE A 86 -6.10 -7.82 10.85
N PHE A 87 -7.28 -7.39 10.40
CA PHE A 87 -8.54 -7.78 11.00
C PHE A 87 -8.77 -9.27 10.87
N LEU A 88 -8.43 -9.85 9.70
CA LEU A 88 -8.47 -11.29 9.50
C LEU A 88 -7.57 -12.03 10.50
N PHE A 89 -6.28 -11.70 10.57
CA PHE A 89 -5.36 -12.38 11.49
C PHE A 89 -5.80 -12.26 12.95
N THR A 90 -6.34 -11.10 13.33
CA THR A 90 -6.88 -10.86 14.67
C THR A 90 -8.12 -11.73 14.93
N GLY A 91 -9.04 -11.79 13.97
CA GLY A 91 -10.24 -12.63 14.03
C GLY A 91 -9.88 -14.11 14.12
N LEU A 92 -8.96 -14.59 13.27
CA LEU A 92 -8.47 -15.96 13.30
C LEU A 92 -7.75 -16.29 14.61
N TYR A 93 -6.97 -15.36 15.18
CA TYR A 93 -6.33 -15.53 16.49
C TYR A 93 -7.37 -15.68 17.61
N TYR A 94 -8.36 -14.78 17.64
CA TYR A 94 -9.44 -14.84 18.62
C TYR A 94 -10.23 -16.14 18.51
N TYR A 95 -10.61 -16.51 17.28
CA TYR A 95 -11.35 -17.73 16.99
C TYR A 95 -10.60 -18.99 17.43
N ASN A 96 -9.32 -19.11 17.05
CA ASN A 96 -8.47 -20.22 17.48
C ASN A 96 -8.33 -20.32 19.01
N LYS A 97 -8.18 -19.19 19.69
CA LYS A 97 -7.99 -19.15 21.15
C LYS A 97 -9.28 -19.39 21.93
N LYS A 98 -10.38 -18.79 21.51
CA LYS A 98 -11.64 -18.72 22.29
C LYS A 98 -12.65 -19.78 21.88
N VAL A 99 -12.79 -20.05 20.58
CA VAL A 99 -13.76 -21.03 20.06
C VAL A 99 -13.12 -22.41 20.00
N LEU A 100 -11.92 -22.50 19.43
CA LEU A 100 -11.23 -23.77 19.28
C LEU A 100 -10.45 -24.18 20.54
N GLY A 101 -10.16 -23.25 21.44
CA GLY A 101 -9.44 -23.55 22.69
C GLY A 101 -7.99 -24.01 22.46
N HIS A 102 -7.42 -23.76 21.29
CA HIS A 102 -6.03 -24.08 20.99
C HIS A 102 -5.12 -23.20 21.87
N LYS A 103 -4.40 -23.84 22.81
CA LYS A 103 -3.48 -23.15 23.74
C LYS A 103 -2.22 -22.62 23.05
N THR A 104 -1.87 -23.17 21.90
CA THR A 104 -0.69 -22.79 21.11
C THR A 104 -1.11 -22.33 19.72
N GLN A 105 -0.56 -21.21 19.27
CA GLN A 105 -0.68 -20.81 17.87
C GLN A 105 -0.16 -21.94 16.99
N ASN A 106 -0.98 -22.40 16.05
CA ASN A 106 -0.57 -23.41 15.10
C ASN A 106 0.69 -22.93 14.38
N LYS A 107 1.78 -23.71 14.42
CA LYS A 107 3.07 -23.32 13.82
C LYS A 107 2.93 -22.94 12.35
N LEU A 108 1.94 -23.52 11.67
CA LEU A 108 1.65 -23.21 10.27
C LEU A 108 1.08 -21.80 10.05
N MET A 109 0.37 -21.23 11.02
CA MET A 109 -0.19 -19.86 10.95
C MET A 109 0.87 -18.78 11.11
N ILE A 110 2.06 -19.13 11.63
CA ILE A 110 3.16 -18.20 11.82
C ILE A 110 3.76 -17.79 10.48
N TYR A 111 3.91 -18.70 9.52
CA TYR A 111 4.48 -18.40 8.21
C TYR A 111 3.70 -17.34 7.41
N PRO A 112 2.38 -17.47 7.19
CA PRO A 112 1.63 -16.42 6.50
C PRO A 112 1.63 -15.12 7.29
N PHE A 113 1.64 -15.18 8.63
CA PHE A 113 1.75 -13.97 9.46
C PHE A 113 3.11 -13.27 9.28
N ILE A 114 4.23 -14.00 9.25
CA ILE A 114 5.56 -13.42 8.97
C ILE A 114 5.60 -12.81 7.57
N ALA A 115 5.08 -13.51 6.55
CA ALA A 115 5.01 -12.99 5.19
C ALA A 115 4.22 -11.67 5.12
N TYR A 116 3.10 -11.60 5.84
CA TYR A 116 2.32 -10.38 6.01
C TYR A 116 3.10 -9.25 6.68
N ILE A 117 3.80 -9.51 7.80
CA ILE A 117 4.62 -8.50 8.48
C ILE A 117 5.74 -7.97 7.58
N VAL A 118 6.38 -8.86 6.80
CA VAL A 118 7.40 -8.45 5.83
C VAL A 118 6.79 -7.58 4.73
N ALA A 119 5.60 -7.91 4.23
CA ALA A 119 4.91 -7.11 3.22
C ALA A 119 4.58 -5.69 3.74
N ILE A 120 4.08 -5.57 4.98
CA ILE A 120 3.85 -4.28 5.63
C ILE A 120 5.15 -3.49 5.79
N ALA A 121 6.23 -4.13 6.25
CA ALA A 121 7.51 -3.46 6.41
C ALA A 121 8.01 -2.90 5.07
N LEU A 122 7.91 -3.69 4.00
CA LEU A 122 8.21 -3.25 2.64
C LEU A 122 7.31 -2.10 2.20
N PHE A 123 6.01 -2.16 2.51
CA PHE A 123 5.07 -1.08 2.23
C PHE A 123 5.45 0.24 2.88
N PHE A 124 5.85 0.21 4.16
CA PHE A 124 6.34 1.40 4.85
C PHE A 124 7.62 1.95 4.23
N VAL A 125 8.60 1.09 3.93
CA VAL A 125 9.85 1.51 3.29
C VAL A 125 9.59 2.19 1.95
N VAL A 126 8.72 1.61 1.13
CA VAL A 126 8.36 2.17 -0.18
C VAL A 126 7.66 3.52 -0.02
N ASN A 127 6.71 3.64 0.90
CA ASN A 127 6.01 4.91 1.14
C ASN A 127 6.94 6.01 1.64
N VAL A 128 7.86 5.68 2.55
CA VAL A 128 8.88 6.62 3.03
C VAL A 128 9.79 7.07 1.89
N ALA A 129 10.28 6.13 1.07
CA ALA A 129 11.11 6.44 -0.09
C ALA A 129 10.41 7.36 -1.10
N VAL A 130 9.13 7.08 -1.40
CA VAL A 130 8.31 7.92 -2.30
C VAL A 130 8.08 9.31 -1.70
N SER A 131 7.85 9.41 -0.39
CA SER A 131 7.68 10.70 0.29
C SER A 131 8.96 11.53 0.18
N MET A 132 10.12 10.93 0.48
CA MET A 132 11.42 11.61 0.38
C MET A 132 11.71 12.07 -1.05
N GLU A 133 11.38 11.28 -2.07
CA GLU A 133 11.58 11.67 -3.47
C GLU A 133 10.70 12.87 -3.86
N LYS A 134 9.46 12.94 -3.35
CA LYS A 134 8.57 14.09 -3.55
C LYS A 134 9.11 15.34 -2.88
N ASP A 135 9.62 15.23 -1.66
CA ASP A 135 10.21 16.36 -0.93
C ASP A 135 11.44 16.91 -1.64
N ILE A 136 12.34 16.02 -2.10
CA ILE A 136 13.54 16.42 -2.86
C ILE A 136 13.16 17.12 -4.17
N ARG A 137 12.16 16.61 -4.91
CA ARG A 137 11.68 17.27 -6.14
C ARG A 137 11.07 18.64 -5.86
N THR A 138 10.29 18.75 -4.79
CA THR A 138 9.66 20.02 -4.39
C THR A 138 10.74 21.04 -3.99
N GLN A 139 11.74 20.61 -3.21
CA GLN A 139 12.86 21.47 -2.81
C GLN A 139 13.71 21.92 -4.01
N LYS A 140 13.97 21.04 -4.98
CA LYS A 140 14.67 21.40 -6.22
C LYS A 140 13.88 22.44 -7.03
N THR A 141 12.56 22.25 -7.15
CA THR A 141 11.66 23.17 -7.86
C THR A 141 11.63 24.54 -7.17
N TYR A 142 11.51 24.55 -5.84
CA TYR A 142 11.57 25.78 -5.06
C TYR A 142 12.91 26.49 -5.22
N ARG A 143 14.04 25.75 -5.17
CA ARG A 143 15.37 26.33 -5.38
C ARG A 143 15.53 26.92 -6.78
N SER A 144 14.98 26.30 -7.83
CA SER A 144 15.02 26.88 -9.18
C SER A 144 14.16 28.13 -9.33
N LEU A 145 13.06 28.24 -8.57
CA LEU A 145 12.21 29.44 -8.57
C LEU A 145 12.84 30.60 -7.81
N VAL A 146 13.51 30.33 -6.68
CA VAL A 146 14.16 31.35 -5.84
C VAL A 146 15.49 31.82 -6.41
N ASN A 147 16.29 30.89 -6.96
CA ASN A 147 17.59 31.17 -7.57
C ASN A 147 17.58 30.70 -9.03
N PRO A 148 16.91 31.45 -9.91
CA PRO A 148 16.82 31.09 -11.32
C PRO A 148 18.21 31.06 -11.94
N ALA A 149 18.45 30.09 -12.84
CA ALA A 149 19.75 29.92 -13.47
C ALA A 149 20.20 31.22 -14.17
N PRO A 150 21.48 31.61 -14.06
CA PRO A 150 21.99 32.82 -14.68
C PRO A 150 21.77 32.75 -16.20
N GLY A 151 21.01 33.71 -16.74
CA GLY A 151 20.62 33.75 -18.17
C GLY A 151 19.19 33.28 -18.46
N SER A 152 18.46 32.74 -17.49
CA SER A 152 17.02 32.45 -17.64
C SER A 152 16.18 33.73 -17.68
N ILE A 153 15.02 33.67 -18.34
CA ILE A 153 14.04 34.77 -18.38
C ILE A 153 13.63 35.17 -16.96
N ASP A 154 13.43 34.19 -16.07
CA ASP A 154 13.09 34.40 -14.67
C ASP A 154 14.19 35.16 -13.90
N ALA A 155 15.47 34.86 -14.17
CA ALA A 155 16.59 35.60 -13.59
C ALA A 155 16.68 37.04 -14.10
N SER A 156 16.28 37.28 -15.35
CA SER A 156 16.21 38.64 -15.91
C SER A 156 15.03 39.42 -15.34
N LEU A 157 13.86 38.77 -15.19
CA LEU A 157 12.66 39.36 -14.58
C LEU A 157 12.90 39.69 -13.10
N ALA A 158 13.49 38.78 -12.33
CA ALA A 158 13.82 38.99 -10.92
C ALA A 158 14.80 40.17 -10.73
N ARG A 159 15.82 40.28 -11.59
CA ARG A 159 16.74 41.44 -11.58
C ARG A 159 16.04 42.75 -11.93
N MET A 160 15.09 42.72 -12.86
CA MET A 160 14.32 43.90 -13.26
C MET A 160 13.39 44.38 -12.14
N VAL A 161 12.68 43.47 -11.47
CA VAL A 161 11.84 43.78 -10.31
C VAL A 161 12.66 44.36 -9.16
N GLU A 162 13.82 43.78 -8.86
CA GLU A 162 14.71 44.29 -7.81
C GLU A 162 15.28 45.68 -8.17
N HIS A 163 15.58 45.92 -9.45
CA HIS A 163 16.04 47.24 -9.91
C HIS A 163 14.98 48.33 -9.75
N VAL A 164 13.72 48.04 -10.13
CA VAL A 164 12.59 48.97 -9.94
C VAL A 164 12.35 49.24 -8.45
N ARG A 165 12.44 48.21 -7.60
CA ARG A 165 12.27 48.36 -6.16
C ARG A 165 13.31 49.27 -5.51
N ARG A 166 14.56 49.21 -5.95
CA ARG A 166 15.65 50.04 -5.42
C ARG A 166 15.64 51.48 -5.92
N ASN A 167 14.98 51.74 -7.05
CA ASN A 167 14.91 53.05 -7.67
C ASN A 167 13.43 53.45 -7.87
N PRO A 168 12.69 53.72 -6.77
CA PRO A 168 11.34 54.24 -6.88
C PRO A 168 11.37 55.63 -7.55
N PRO A 169 10.30 56.00 -8.28
CA PRO A 169 10.17 57.30 -8.93
C PRO A 169 10.18 58.47 -7.94
#